data_AF-A0A7S9DBJ0-F1
#
_entry.id   AF-A0A7S9DBJ0-F1
#
_cell.length_a   1.000
_cell.length_b   1.000
_cell.length_c   1.000
_cell.angle_alpha   90.00
_cell.angle_beta   90.00
_cell.angle_gamma   90.00
#
_symmetry.space_group_name_H-M   'P 1'
#
loop_
_entity.id
_entity.type
_entity.pdbx_description
1 polymer ?
#
loop_
_entity_poly.entity_id
_entity_poly.type
_entity_poly.pdbx_seq_one_letter_code
_entity_poly.pdbx_strand_id
1 'polypeptide(L)'
;MRARFAFLIVATLSLAIATFALVAGASTDANAFGTAHPFCLTGDEWPGLSNCRFDTYAQCQASASGRPLTCIANPYFAGQSDDPYAYQNRPRVFAPGYDSQR
;
A
#
# COMPACT_ATOMS: atom_id res chain seq x y z
N MET A 1 19.77 15.20 -37.03
CA MET A 1 20.02 15.38 -35.57
C MET A 1 18.73 15.72 -34.80
N ARG A 2 17.95 16.73 -35.20
CA ARG A 2 16.70 17.15 -34.52
C ARG A 2 15.63 16.05 -34.37
N ALA A 3 15.45 15.20 -35.38
CA ALA A 3 14.49 14.09 -35.33
C ALA A 3 14.88 12.96 -34.35
N ARG A 4 16.19 12.74 -34.14
CA ARG A 4 16.68 11.74 -33.17
C ARG A 4 16.47 12.21 -31.73
N PHE A 5 16.66 13.50 -31.48
CA PHE A 5 16.36 14.10 -30.18
C PHE A 5 14.86 14.09 -29.87
N ALA A 6 13.99 14.39 -30.85
CA ALA A 6 12.55 14.29 -30.68
C ALA A 6 12.09 12.86 -30.37
N PHE A 7 12.65 11.85 -31.05
CA PHE A 7 12.35 10.44 -30.77
C PHE A 7 12.77 10.00 -29.37
N LEU A 8 13.94 10.45 -28.89
CA LEU A 8 14.42 10.14 -27.54
C LEU A 8 13.56 10.78 -26.46
N ILE A 9 13.10 12.02 -26.67
CA ILE A 9 12.21 12.73 -25.73
C ILE A 9 10.84 12.05 -25.64
N VAL A 10 10.26 11.63 -26.77
CA VAL A 10 8.96 10.93 -26.79
C VAL A 10 9.06 9.57 -26.10
N ALA A 11 10.14 8.82 -26.32
CA ALA A 11 10.35 7.52 -25.71
C ALA A 11 10.47 7.59 -24.18
N THR A 12 11.19 8.59 -23.64
CA THR A 12 11.33 8.77 -22.18
C THR A 12 10.02 9.21 -21.54
N LEU A 13 9.26 10.11 -22.19
CA LEU A 13 7.96 10.55 -21.71
C LEU A 13 6.94 9.39 -21.65
N SER A 14 6.97 8.52 -22.66
CA SER A 14 6.10 7.33 -22.74
C SER A 14 6.39 6.34 -21.61
N LEU A 15 7.66 6.13 -21.30
CA LEU A 15 8.08 5.26 -20.20
C LEU A 15 7.68 5.83 -18.82
N ALA A 16 7.78 7.15 -18.64
CA ALA A 16 7.34 7.81 -17.42
C ALA A 16 5.81 7.75 -17.23
N ILE A 17 5.02 7.91 -18.30
CA ILE A 17 3.56 7.83 -18.20
C ILE A 17 3.11 6.39 -17.87
N ALA A 18 3.77 5.38 -18.45
CA ALA A 18 3.46 3.99 -18.16
C ALA A 18 3.70 3.60 -16.70
N THR A 19 4.73 4.16 -16.04
CA THR A 19 4.97 3.94 -14.60
C THR A 19 3.97 4.67 -13.71
N PHE A 20 3.49 5.85 -14.11
CA PHE A 20 2.45 6.59 -13.37
C PHE A 20 1.06 5.95 -13.46
N ALA A 21 0.69 5.36 -14.60
CA ALA A 21 -0.63 4.72 -14.78
C ALA A 21 -0.84 3.51 -13.86
N LEU A 22 0.23 2.80 -13.49
CA LEU A 22 0.17 1.68 -12.54
C LEU A 22 -0.15 2.15 -11.09
N VAL A 23 0.12 3.41 -10.75
CA VAL A 23 -0.12 3.98 -9.42
C VAL A 23 -1.53 4.54 -9.25
N ALA A 24 -2.17 4.98 -10.34
CA ALA A 24 -3.47 5.66 -10.30
C ALA A 24 -4.68 4.72 -10.12
N GLY A 25 -4.52 3.41 -10.27
CA GLY A 25 -5.62 2.45 -10.38
C GLY A 25 -6.27 1.96 -9.08
N ALA A 26 -5.75 2.32 -7.90
CA ALA A 26 -6.40 1.86 -6.66
C ALA A 26 -7.49 2.84 -6.22
N SER A 27 -8.71 2.57 -6.66
CA SER A 27 -9.95 3.05 -6.04
C SER A 27 -10.18 2.26 -4.75
N THR A 28 -10.28 2.94 -3.61
CA THR A 28 -10.60 2.31 -2.32
C THR A 28 -12.07 2.46 -2.01
N ASP A 29 -12.74 1.34 -1.78
CA ASP A 29 -14.04 1.31 -1.12
C ASP A 29 -13.93 1.98 0.26
N ALA A 30 -14.75 3.00 0.46
CA ALA A 30 -14.82 3.69 1.73
C ALA A 30 -15.54 2.80 2.75
N ASN A 31 -14.85 2.48 3.84
CA ASN A 31 -15.40 2.00 5.13
C ASN A 31 -15.66 0.50 5.35
N ALA A 32 -15.24 -0.40 4.46
CA ALA A 32 -15.04 -1.81 4.84
C ALA A 32 -13.54 -2.06 5.01
N PHE A 33 -13.12 -2.66 6.12
CA PHE A 33 -11.75 -3.17 6.25
C PHE A 33 -11.57 -4.21 5.14
N GLY A 34 -11.03 -3.78 3.99
CA GLY A 34 -11.00 -4.60 2.79
C GLY A 34 -10.25 -5.88 3.07
N THR A 35 -10.89 -7.03 2.90
CA THR A 35 -10.25 -8.34 3.09
C THR A 35 -9.31 -8.70 1.94
N ALA A 36 -9.31 -7.89 0.88
CA ALA A 36 -8.60 -8.10 -0.37
C ALA A 36 -7.11 -7.75 -0.31
N HIS A 37 -6.69 -6.86 0.61
CA HIS A 37 -5.31 -6.36 0.65
C HIS A 37 -4.63 -6.62 2.00
N PRO A 38 -3.37 -7.08 2.02
CA PRO A 38 -2.63 -7.42 3.23
C PRO A 38 -2.13 -6.22 4.05
N PHE A 39 -2.09 -5.00 3.48
CA PHE A 39 -1.56 -3.82 4.17
C PHE A 39 -2.47 -2.59 4.08
N CYS A 40 -2.48 -1.83 5.18
CA CYS A 40 -3.29 -0.65 5.38
C CYS A 40 -2.39 0.54 5.76
N LEU A 41 -2.77 1.73 5.28
CA LEU A 41 -2.09 2.99 5.57
C LEU A 41 -2.89 3.77 6.61
N THR A 42 -2.29 4.02 7.77
CA THR A 42 -2.95 4.67 8.92
C THR A 42 -2.23 5.93 9.37
N GLY A 43 -2.92 6.85 10.01
CA GLY A 43 -2.38 8.07 10.60
C GLY A 43 -3.47 9.12 10.80
N ASP A 44 -3.10 10.39 10.97
CA ASP A 44 -4.08 11.45 11.25
C ASP A 44 -5.13 11.61 10.13
N GLU A 45 -4.72 11.41 8.88
CA GLU A 45 -5.60 11.46 7.70
C GLU A 45 -6.44 10.18 7.54
N TRP A 46 -5.95 9.06 8.07
CA TRP A 46 -6.51 7.72 7.93
C TRP A 46 -6.52 7.03 9.30
N PRO A 47 -7.43 7.42 10.22
CA PRO A 47 -7.40 6.92 11.59
C PRO A 47 -7.73 5.42 11.63
N GLY A 48 -7.05 4.71 12.55
CA GLY A 48 -7.26 3.28 12.78
C GLY A 48 -6.90 2.41 11.58
N LEU A 49 -7.49 1.22 11.50
CA LEU A 49 -7.27 0.31 10.37
C LEU A 49 -8.03 0.82 9.14
N SER A 50 -7.42 1.70 8.36
CA SER A 50 -8.05 2.30 7.19
C SER A 50 -7.12 2.31 5.99
N ASN A 51 -7.67 2.61 4.81
CA ASN A 51 -6.92 2.66 3.55
C ASN A 51 -6.12 1.36 3.26
N CYS A 52 -6.82 0.23 3.25
CA CYS A 52 -6.29 -1.11 2.98
C CYS A 52 -6.31 -1.41 1.48
N ARG A 53 -5.25 -1.02 0.76
CA ARG A 53 -5.14 -1.09 -0.71
C ARG A 53 -3.80 -1.58 -1.23
N PHE A 54 -2.95 -2.08 -0.34
CA PHE A 54 -1.55 -2.34 -0.63
C PHE A 54 -1.25 -3.84 -0.52
N ASP A 55 -0.62 -4.38 -1.55
CA ASP A 55 -0.29 -5.82 -1.65
C ASP A 55 1.09 -6.15 -1.07
N THR A 56 1.96 -5.13 -0.96
CA THR A 56 3.30 -5.26 -0.36
C THR A 56 3.53 -4.16 0.67
N TYR A 57 4.32 -4.49 1.69
CA TYR A 57 4.68 -3.53 2.75
C TYR A 57 5.49 -2.36 2.18
N ALA A 58 6.38 -2.64 1.24
CA ALA A 58 7.19 -1.62 0.56
C ALA A 58 6.33 -0.60 -0.20
N GLN A 59 5.29 -1.06 -0.90
CA GLN A 59 4.36 -0.16 -1.61
C GLN A 59 3.59 0.74 -0.63
N CYS A 60 3.14 0.18 0.49
CA CYS A 60 2.52 0.97 1.54
C CYS A 60 3.51 2.02 2.08
N GLN A 61 4.74 1.62 2.42
CA GLN A 61 5.73 2.51 3.02
C GLN A 61 6.15 3.64 2.08
N ALA A 62 6.26 3.36 0.78
CA ALA A 62 6.47 4.36 -0.24
C ALA A 62 5.34 5.41 -0.25
N SER A 63 4.10 4.98 -0.01
CA SER A 63 2.92 5.88 0.05
C SER A 63 2.82 6.68 1.35
N ALA A 64 3.40 6.16 2.44
CA ALA A 64 3.53 6.84 3.72
C ALA A 64 4.66 7.89 3.73
N SER A 65 5.64 7.73 2.83
CA SER A 65 6.87 8.53 2.84
C SER A 65 6.58 10.03 2.68
N GLY A 66 7.18 10.83 3.56
CA GLY A 66 6.99 12.29 3.57
C GLY A 66 5.68 12.76 4.18
N ARG A 67 4.89 11.87 4.80
CA ARG A 67 3.60 12.18 5.44
C ARG A 67 3.56 11.59 6.86
N PRO A 68 2.74 12.12 7.78
CA PRO A 68 2.55 11.57 9.12
C PRO A 68 1.66 10.31 9.07
N LEU A 69 2.05 9.33 8.25
CA LEU A 69 1.34 8.08 8.02
C LEU A 69 2.26 6.90 8.31
N THR A 70 1.65 5.77 8.65
CA THR A 70 2.30 4.53 9.02
C THR A 70 1.64 3.37 8.28
N CYS A 71 2.42 2.32 8.02
CA CYS A 71 1.93 1.09 7.42
C CYS A 71 1.72 0.01 8.48
N ILE A 72 0.53 -0.61 8.44
CA ILE A 72 0.16 -1.69 9.33
C ILE A 72 -0.35 -2.88 8.52
N ALA A 73 -0.10 -4.09 9.04
CA ALA A 73 -0.62 -5.32 8.45
C ALA A 73 -2.13 -5.43 8.72
N ASN A 74 -2.88 -5.86 7.72
CA ASN A 74 -4.32 -6.07 7.80
C ASN A 74 -4.65 -7.41 8.48
N PRO A 75 -5.20 -7.43 9.71
CA PRO A 75 -5.61 -8.67 10.38
C PRO A 75 -6.77 -9.39 9.69
N TYR A 76 -7.54 -8.70 8.83
CA TYR A 76 -8.71 -9.25 8.15
C TYR A 76 -8.42 -9.71 6.71
N PHE A 77 -7.15 -9.67 6.28
CA PHE A 77 -6.78 -10.15 4.96
C PHE A 77 -7.12 -11.63 4.80
N ALA A 78 -7.93 -11.95 3.78
CA ALA A 78 -8.45 -13.30 3.54
C ALA A 78 -7.66 -14.06 2.46
N GLY A 79 -6.63 -13.45 1.88
CA GLY A 79 -5.80 -14.04 0.84
C GLY A 79 -4.51 -14.67 1.36
N GLN A 80 -3.59 -14.91 0.42
CA GLN A 80 -2.21 -15.28 0.70
C GLN A 80 -1.30 -14.14 0.24
N SER A 81 -0.26 -13.88 1.01
CA SER A 81 0.79 -12.92 0.70
C SER A 81 2.13 -13.59 0.95
N ASP A 82 3.10 -13.36 0.07
CA ASP A 82 4.50 -13.79 0.27
C ASP A 82 5.31 -12.74 1.03
N ASP A 83 4.71 -11.59 1.36
CA ASP A 83 5.39 -10.51 2.07
C ASP A 83 5.60 -10.90 3.56
N PRO A 84 6.83 -10.86 4.08
CA PRO A 84 7.11 -11.29 5.46
C PRO A 84 6.42 -10.45 6.53
N TYR A 85 5.97 -9.23 6.21
CA TYR A 85 5.26 -8.36 7.13
C TYR A 85 3.75 -8.56 7.10
N ALA A 86 3.21 -9.37 6.18
CA ALA A 86 1.79 -9.67 6.12
C ALA A 86 1.34 -10.33 7.43
N TYR A 87 0.09 -10.08 7.82
CA TYR A 87 -0.41 -10.51 9.13
C TYR A 87 -0.31 -12.03 9.34
N GLN A 88 -0.57 -12.82 8.28
CA GLN A 88 -0.44 -14.28 8.30
C GLN A 88 1.01 -14.80 8.44
N ASN A 89 1.99 -14.01 7.99
CA ASN A 89 3.40 -14.42 7.93
C ASN A 89 4.21 -13.94 9.13
N ARG A 90 3.67 -12.97 9.89
CA ARG A 90 4.34 -12.48 11.09
C ARG A 90 4.49 -13.62 12.10
N PRO A 91 5.70 -13.85 12.65
CA PRO A 91 5.88 -14.73 13.80
C PRO A 91 4.94 -14.24 14.89
N ARG A 92 3.98 -15.07 15.31
CA ARG A 92 3.00 -14.73 16.34
C ARG A 92 3.68 -14.64 17.70
N VAL A 93 4.47 -13.59 17.93
CA VAL A 93 4.95 -13.23 19.26
C VAL A 93 3.83 -12.44 19.91
N PHE A 94 2.93 -13.16 20.58
CA PHE A 94 1.79 -12.62 21.32
C PHE A 94 0.72 -11.97 20.43
N ALA A 95 -0.51 -12.46 20.51
CA ALA A 95 -1.65 -11.65 20.09
C ALA A 95 -1.58 -10.32 20.87
N PRO A 96 -1.75 -9.14 20.25
CA PRO A 96 -2.04 -7.94 21.00
C PRO A 96 -3.28 -8.27 21.82
N GLY A 97 -3.10 -8.42 23.14
CA GLY A 97 -4.21 -8.51 24.06
C GLY A 97 -5.04 -7.26 23.84
N TYR A 98 -6.19 -7.44 23.21
CA TYR A 98 -7.29 -6.52 23.38
C TYR A 98 -7.70 -6.71 24.84
N ASP A 99 -7.04 -6.01 25.75
CA ASP A 99 -7.51 -5.89 27.12
C ASP A 99 -8.81 -5.11 27.07
N SER A 100 -9.90 -5.86 26.93
CA SER A 100 -11.24 -5.48 27.33
C SER A 100 -11.27 -5.37 28.86
N GLN A 101 -10.63 -4.34 29.41
CA GLN A 101 -10.58 -4.07 30.85
C GLN A 101 -10.99 -2.61 31.11
N ARG A 102 -12.31 -2.43 31.29
CA ARG A 102 -13.03 -1.37 32.03
C ARG A 102 -12.93 0.09 31.59
#